data_AF-A0A2E8TGI7-F1
#
_entry.id   AF-A0A2E8TGI7-F1
#
_cell.length_a   1.000
_cell.length_b   1.000
_cell.length_c   1.000
_cell.angle_alpha   90.00
_cell.angle_beta   90.00
_cell.angle_gamma   90.00
#
_symmetry.space_group_name_H-M   'P 1'
#
loop_
_entity.id
_entity.type
_entity.pdbx_description
1 polymer ?
#
loop_
_entity_poly.entity_id
_entity_poly.type
_entity_poly.pdbx_seq_one_letter_code
_entity_poly.pdbx_strand_id
1 'polypeptide(L)'
;MGLLHPVLMILFVYPVVGATIRLGILAREKRLNLNPIADTVPVEHAQHGAWVTGGVLVSVLIGLGHSLWGSHPLGLMLTGSAVMFSFGRLLATRMVWQRFLWASASAAGLLLLGLQPAVERFSDVPWSPLFWQSHFWMGLLLTTLLLNSTSLQPLIGHSTCARRIHISSNLLVALLLAMQAISGTRNLVLG
;
A
#
# COMPACT_ATOMS: atom_id res chain seq x y z
N MET A 1 18.76 5.44 9.52
CA MET A 1 17.29 5.34 9.32
C MET A 1 16.90 4.70 7.99
N GLY A 2 17.72 4.79 6.92
CA GLY A 2 17.42 4.18 5.62
C GLY A 2 17.19 2.66 5.61
N LEU A 3 17.73 1.91 6.59
CA LEU A 3 17.53 0.46 6.74
C LEU A 3 16.26 0.04 7.49
N LEU A 4 15.61 0.96 8.22
CA LEU A 4 14.40 0.60 8.99
C LEU A 4 13.25 0.19 8.07
N HIS A 5 13.08 0.92 6.97
CA HIS A 5 12.08 0.61 5.95
C HIS A 5 12.30 -0.79 5.33
N PRO A 6 13.50 -1.14 4.81
CA PRO A 6 13.79 -2.50 4.33
C PRO A 6 13.60 -3.60 5.38
N VAL A 7 14.03 -3.38 6.63
CA VAL A 7 13.86 -4.37 7.70
C VAL A 7 12.37 -4.63 7.97
N LEU A 8 11.55 -3.56 8.05
CA LEU A 8 10.10 -3.69 8.18
C LEU A 8 9.49 -4.42 6.99
N MET A 9 9.94 -4.12 5.76
CA MET A 9 9.45 -4.81 4.57
C MET A 9 9.74 -6.31 4.60
N ILE A 10 10.97 -6.69 4.96
CA ILE A 10 11.41 -8.09 4.98
C ILE A 10 10.78 -8.88 6.11
N LEU A 11 10.78 -8.34 7.33
CA LEU A 11 10.37 -9.09 8.52
C LEU A 11 8.85 -9.07 8.75
N PHE A 12 8.14 -8.11 8.18
CA PHE A 12 6.71 -7.96 8.39
C PHE A 12 5.91 -7.94 7.09
N VAL A 13 6.18 -7.00 6.19
CA VAL A 13 5.30 -6.79 5.02
C VAL A 13 5.29 -8.00 4.09
N TYR A 14 6.45 -8.53 3.68
CA TYR A 14 6.50 -9.68 2.77
C TYR A 14 5.88 -10.96 3.35
N PRO A 15 6.16 -11.37 4.61
CA PRO A 15 5.46 -12.49 5.23
C PRO A 15 3.94 -12.30 5.27
N VAL A 16 3.45 -11.11 5.66
CA VAL A 16 2.02 -10.82 5.73
C VAL A 16 1.38 -10.80 4.34
N VAL A 17 2.09 -10.34 3.30
CA VAL A 17 1.65 -10.45 1.90
C VAL A 17 1.46 -11.92 1.51
N GLY A 18 2.43 -12.79 1.80
CA GLY A 18 2.32 -14.23 1.54
C GLY A 18 1.11 -14.87 2.22
N ALA A 19 0.90 -14.55 3.50
CA ALA A 19 -0.28 -14.98 4.25
C ALA A 19 -1.60 -14.45 3.63
N THR A 20 -1.62 -13.18 3.23
CA THR A 20 -2.78 -12.53 2.58
C THR A 20 -3.14 -13.22 1.27
N ILE A 21 -2.15 -13.55 0.43
CA ILE A 21 -2.36 -14.26 -0.83
C ILE A 21 -2.96 -15.64 -0.58
N ARG A 22 -2.38 -16.42 0.35
CA ARG A 22 -2.88 -17.75 0.71
C ARG A 22 -4.33 -17.68 1.21
N LEU A 23 -4.64 -16.76 2.13
CA LEU A 23 -6.00 -16.55 2.62
C LEU A 23 -6.95 -16.10 1.50
N GLY A 24 -6.48 -15.32 0.54
CA GLY A 24 -7.25 -14.88 -0.63
C GLY A 24 -7.65 -16.03 -1.55
N ILE A 25 -6.74 -16.99 -1.76
CA ILE A 25 -7.01 -18.23 -2.51
C ILE A 25 -8.06 -19.07 -1.76
N LEU A 26 -7.87 -19.31 -0.45
CA LEU A 26 -8.83 -20.06 0.35
C LEU A 26 -10.22 -19.39 0.40
N ALA A 27 -10.26 -18.06 0.51
CA ALA A 27 -11.51 -17.30 0.45
C ALA A 27 -12.20 -17.45 -0.92
N ARG A 28 -11.44 -17.62 -2.00
CA ARG A 28 -11.99 -17.92 -3.33
C ARG A 28 -12.51 -19.35 -3.42
N GLU A 29 -11.75 -20.34 -2.98
CA GLU A 29 -12.16 -21.75 -2.97
C GLU A 29 -13.44 -21.95 -2.16
N LYS A 30 -13.54 -21.30 -0.99
CA LYS A 30 -14.75 -21.26 -0.18
C LYS A 30 -15.96 -20.75 -0.97
N ARG A 31 -15.83 -19.60 -1.66
CA ARG A 31 -16.92 -19.03 -2.47
C ARG A 31 -17.35 -19.93 -3.63
N LEU A 32 -16.44 -20.75 -4.14
CA LEU A 32 -16.70 -21.71 -5.21
C LEU A 32 -17.15 -23.08 -4.69
N ASN A 33 -17.31 -23.23 -3.36
CA ASN A 33 -17.66 -24.49 -2.69
C ASN A 33 -16.73 -25.66 -3.08
N LEU A 34 -15.42 -25.39 -3.26
CA LEU A 34 -14.45 -26.42 -3.65
C LEU A 34 -13.94 -27.23 -2.46
N ASN A 35 -13.85 -26.62 -1.27
CA ASN A 35 -13.29 -27.20 -0.06
C ASN A 35 -14.10 -26.77 1.18
N PRO A 36 -14.14 -27.57 2.26
CA PRO A 36 -14.73 -27.18 3.53
C PRO A 36 -13.82 -26.16 4.25
N ILE A 37 -14.07 -24.87 4.03
CA ILE A 37 -13.29 -23.76 4.59
C ILE A 37 -14.14 -22.98 5.62
N ALA A 38 -13.54 -22.59 6.75
CA ALA A 38 -14.21 -21.83 7.82
C ALA A 38 -14.76 -20.46 7.35
N ASP A 39 -15.83 -19.96 7.98
CA ASP A 39 -16.44 -18.66 7.65
C ASP A 39 -15.56 -17.45 8.01
N THR A 40 -14.56 -17.65 8.86
CA THR A 40 -13.62 -16.60 9.28
C THR A 40 -12.58 -16.27 8.21
N VAL A 41 -12.26 -17.19 7.30
CA VAL A 41 -11.15 -17.03 6.33
C VAL A 41 -11.26 -15.75 5.47
N PRO A 42 -12.42 -15.38 4.90
CA PRO A 42 -12.55 -14.10 4.19
C PRO A 42 -12.33 -12.87 5.06
N VAL A 43 -12.67 -12.95 6.35
CA VAL A 43 -12.45 -11.87 7.33
C VAL A 43 -10.97 -11.75 7.65
N GLU A 44 -10.31 -12.88 7.92
CA GLU A 44 -8.87 -12.94 8.17
C GLU A 44 -8.06 -12.43 6.96
N HIS A 45 -8.45 -12.81 5.74
CA HIS A 45 -7.85 -12.29 4.51
C HIS A 45 -7.89 -10.76 4.45
N ALA A 46 -9.06 -10.18 4.76
CA ALA A 46 -9.22 -8.74 4.73
C ALA A 46 -8.44 -8.02 5.85
N GLN A 47 -8.36 -8.61 7.05
CA GLN A 47 -7.54 -8.10 8.15
C GLN A 47 -6.06 -8.09 7.78
N HIS A 48 -5.54 -9.18 7.19
CA HIS A 48 -4.16 -9.24 6.72
C HIS A 48 -3.93 -8.23 5.59
N GLY A 49 -4.87 -8.06 4.67
CA GLY A 49 -4.81 -7.01 3.65
C GLY A 49 -4.72 -5.60 4.22
N ALA A 50 -5.43 -5.33 5.32
CA ALA A 50 -5.30 -4.06 6.05
C ALA A 50 -3.92 -3.92 6.72
N TRP A 51 -3.37 -5.01 7.27
CA TRP A 51 -2.01 -5.01 7.83
C TRP A 51 -0.93 -4.78 6.77
N VAL A 52 -1.06 -5.37 5.57
CA VAL A 52 -0.16 -5.09 4.43
C VAL A 52 -0.22 -3.60 4.09
N THR A 53 -1.43 -3.05 3.91
CA THR A 53 -1.62 -1.63 3.58
C THR A 53 -0.99 -0.72 4.64
N GLY A 54 -1.25 -0.99 5.93
CA GLY A 54 -0.69 -0.22 7.04
C GLY A 54 0.83 -0.34 7.13
N GLY A 55 1.37 -1.55 6.95
CA GLY A 55 2.81 -1.81 6.94
C GLY A 55 3.52 -1.03 5.82
N VAL A 56 2.98 -1.08 4.60
CA VAL A 56 3.50 -0.29 3.46
C VAL A 56 3.38 1.21 3.71
N LEU A 57 2.26 1.68 4.28
CA LEU A 57 2.04 3.10 4.60
C LEU A 57 3.09 3.63 5.58
N VAL A 58 3.33 2.90 6.67
CA VAL A 58 4.38 3.22 7.67
C VAL A 58 5.76 3.18 7.03
N SER A 59 6.03 2.14 6.24
CA SER A 59 7.24 2.00 5.45
C SER A 59 7.55 3.22 4.58
N VAL A 60 6.55 3.72 3.84
CA VAL A 60 6.68 4.92 2.99
C VAL A 60 6.93 6.16 3.83
N LEU A 61 6.23 6.35 4.95
CA LEU A 61 6.44 7.50 5.84
C LEU A 61 7.84 7.51 6.46
N ILE A 62 8.39 6.33 6.82
CA ILE A 62 9.79 6.21 7.27
C ILE A 62 10.76 6.61 6.14
N GLY A 63 10.50 6.14 4.91
CA GLY A 63 11.29 6.50 3.73
C GLY A 63 11.29 7.99 3.46
N LEU A 64 10.12 8.62 3.41
CA LEU A 64 9.97 10.07 3.25
C LEU A 64 10.57 10.84 4.42
N GLY A 65 10.50 10.29 5.64
CA GLY A 65 11.13 10.86 6.81
C GLY A 65 12.64 11.00 6.64
N HIS A 66 13.29 10.02 6.00
CA HIS A 66 14.72 10.12 5.72
C HIS A 66 15.06 11.32 4.81
N SER A 67 14.25 11.58 3.79
CA SER A 67 14.45 12.70 2.84
C SER A 67 14.06 14.07 3.43
N LEU A 68 13.02 14.12 4.26
CA LEU A 68 12.38 15.38 4.68
C LEU A 68 12.80 15.88 6.06
N TRP A 69 13.44 15.05 6.90
CA TRP A 69 13.73 15.44 8.28
C TRP A 69 14.60 16.70 8.39
N GLY A 70 15.57 16.86 7.49
CA GLY A 70 16.49 18.01 7.51
C GLY A 70 15.92 19.31 6.93
N SER A 71 14.87 19.24 6.11
CA SER A 71 14.36 20.39 5.33
C SER A 71 12.92 20.76 5.67
N HIS A 72 12.05 19.77 5.92
CA HIS A 72 10.62 19.96 6.14
C HIS A 72 10.07 19.10 7.31
N PRO A 73 10.67 19.12 8.51
CA PRO A 73 10.27 18.23 9.61
C PRO A 73 8.83 18.46 10.08
N LEU A 74 8.38 19.72 10.18
CA LEU A 74 7.01 20.05 10.58
C LEU A 74 5.98 19.57 9.55
N GLY A 75 6.26 19.77 8.25
CA GLY A 75 5.40 19.28 7.17
C GLY A 75 5.28 17.76 7.19
N LEU A 76 6.40 17.06 7.37
CA LEU A 76 6.44 15.61 7.56
C LEU A 76 5.56 15.17 8.74
N MET A 77 5.72 15.78 9.92
CA MET A 77 4.96 15.38 11.11
C MET A 77 3.47 15.63 10.96
N LEU A 78 3.07 16.81 10.48
CA LEU A 78 1.66 17.18 10.33
C LEU A 78 0.97 16.36 9.24
N THR A 79 1.53 16.34 8.04
CA THR A 79 0.93 15.60 6.92
C THR A 79 1.05 14.10 7.14
N GLY A 80 2.16 13.59 7.70
CA GLY A 80 2.31 12.18 8.07
C GLY A 80 1.29 11.74 9.11
N SER A 81 1.01 12.57 10.12
CA SER A 81 -0.06 12.31 11.09
C SER A 81 -1.44 12.31 10.42
N ALA A 82 -1.70 13.25 9.50
CA ALA A 82 -2.95 13.29 8.75
C ALA A 82 -3.14 12.06 7.84
N VAL A 83 -2.06 11.55 7.23
CA VAL A 83 -2.03 10.31 6.45
C VAL A 83 -2.44 9.13 7.32
N MET A 84 -1.83 8.99 8.50
CA MET A 84 -2.13 7.91 9.44
C MET A 84 -3.55 8.02 10.02
N PHE A 85 -3.98 9.23 10.36
CA PHE A 85 -5.34 9.49 10.82
C PHE A 85 -6.37 9.09 9.75
N SER A 86 -6.14 9.49 8.50
CA SER A 86 -7.01 9.15 7.38
C SER A 86 -7.08 7.63 7.17
N PHE A 87 -5.95 6.92 7.28
CA PHE A 87 -5.94 5.46 7.23
C PHE A 87 -6.72 4.83 8.40
N GLY A 88 -6.55 5.34 9.62
CA GLY A 88 -7.35 4.89 10.78
C GLY A 88 -8.85 5.10 10.56
N ARG A 89 -9.25 6.24 10.00
CA ARG A 89 -10.65 6.51 9.63
C ARG A 89 -11.16 5.56 8.54
N LEU A 90 -10.36 5.28 7.51
CA LEU A 90 -10.68 4.26 6.50
C LEU A 90 -11.02 2.92 7.15
N LEU A 91 -10.23 2.46 8.12
CA LEU A 91 -10.47 1.18 8.80
C LEU A 91 -11.75 1.20 9.66
N ALA A 92 -12.05 2.31 10.32
CA ALA A 92 -13.22 2.45 11.19
C ALA A 92 -14.55 2.68 10.44
N THR A 93 -14.49 3.15 9.19
CA THR A 93 -15.68 3.55 8.42
C THR A 93 -16.33 2.38 7.68
N ARG A 94 -17.66 2.26 7.78
CA ARG A 94 -18.45 1.24 7.06
C ARG A 94 -18.93 1.68 5.67
N MET A 95 -19.29 2.95 5.51
CA MET A 95 -19.83 3.45 4.23
C MET A 95 -18.75 3.53 3.15
N VAL A 96 -19.00 2.87 2.01
CA VAL A 96 -17.99 2.69 0.95
C VAL A 96 -17.48 4.01 0.38
N TRP A 97 -18.36 4.97 0.08
CA TRP A 97 -17.94 6.26 -0.47
C TRP A 97 -17.04 7.04 0.51
N GLN A 98 -17.30 6.96 1.82
CA GLN A 98 -16.46 7.56 2.85
C GLN A 98 -15.12 6.83 2.97
N ARG A 99 -15.09 5.49 2.81
CA ARG A 99 -13.84 4.72 2.76
C ARG A 99 -12.97 5.21 1.60
N PHE A 100 -13.54 5.41 0.42
CA PHE A 100 -12.80 6.00 -0.71
C PHE A 100 -12.30 7.41 -0.40
N LEU A 101 -13.11 8.26 0.24
CA LEU A 101 -12.67 9.59 0.65
C LEU A 101 -11.44 9.53 1.57
N TRP A 102 -11.47 8.67 2.60
CA TRP A 102 -10.35 8.52 3.53
C TRP A 102 -9.11 7.88 2.89
N ALA A 103 -9.30 6.92 1.99
CA ALA A 103 -8.22 6.33 1.18
C ALA A 103 -7.56 7.39 0.30
N SER A 104 -8.36 8.19 -0.41
CA SER A 104 -7.87 9.29 -1.25
C SER A 104 -7.17 10.37 -0.44
N ALA A 105 -7.68 10.74 0.73
CA ALA A 105 -7.03 11.70 1.63
C ALA A 105 -5.65 11.20 2.11
N SER A 106 -5.54 9.91 2.45
CA SER A 106 -4.27 9.27 2.82
C SER A 106 -3.28 9.27 1.64
N ALA A 107 -3.73 8.87 0.44
CA ALA A 107 -2.89 8.89 -0.76
C ALA A 107 -2.46 10.30 -1.16
N ALA A 108 -3.36 11.29 -1.06
CA ALA A 108 -3.06 12.69 -1.33
C ALA A 108 -2.02 13.25 -0.36
N GLY A 109 -2.10 12.91 0.93
CA GLY A 109 -1.10 13.31 1.92
C GLY A 109 0.29 12.73 1.59
N LEU A 110 0.38 11.47 1.16
CA LEU A 110 1.64 10.90 0.68
C LEU A 110 2.16 11.59 -0.58
N LEU A 111 1.29 11.92 -1.53
CA LEU A 111 1.67 12.66 -2.73
C LEU A 111 2.22 14.05 -2.35
N LEU A 112 1.56 14.78 -1.45
CA LEU A 112 2.00 16.11 -1.00
C LEU A 112 3.38 16.09 -0.32
N LEU A 113 3.65 15.06 0.49
CA LEU A 113 4.99 14.85 1.07
C LEU A 113 6.01 14.45 0.00
N GLY A 114 5.61 13.59 -0.93
CA GLY A 114 6.45 13.09 -2.00
C GLY A 114 6.85 14.12 -3.05
N LEU A 115 6.01 15.14 -3.25
CA LEU A 115 6.26 16.25 -4.18
C LEU A 115 7.19 17.33 -3.61
N GLN A 116 7.62 17.20 -2.35
CA GLN A 116 8.61 18.12 -1.80
C GLN A 116 9.93 18.04 -2.58
N PRO A 117 10.65 19.16 -2.79
CA PRO A 117 11.89 19.17 -3.60
C PRO A 117 12.99 18.25 -3.06
N ALA A 118 13.00 17.98 -1.75
CA ALA A 118 13.98 17.13 -1.10
C ALA A 118 13.79 15.62 -1.35
N VAL A 119 12.66 15.20 -1.95
CA VAL A 119 12.42 13.79 -2.29
C VAL A 119 12.96 13.50 -3.68
N GLU A 120 13.88 12.55 -3.79
CA GLU A 120 14.40 12.10 -5.07
C GLU A 120 13.36 11.25 -5.80
N ARG A 121 13.02 11.66 -7.02
CA ARG A 121 12.01 10.99 -7.85
C ARG A 121 12.56 10.45 -9.17
N PHE A 122 13.83 10.69 -9.48
CA PHE A 122 14.49 10.48 -10.79
C PHE A 122 13.85 11.25 -11.96
N SER A 123 12.55 11.09 -12.21
CA SER A 123 11.80 11.81 -13.23
C SER A 123 10.34 11.93 -12.82
N ASP A 124 9.74 13.08 -13.09
CA ASP A 124 8.30 13.36 -12.90
C ASP A 124 7.52 13.23 -14.23
N VAL A 125 8.14 12.64 -15.26
CA VAL A 125 7.60 12.56 -16.63
C VAL A 125 7.18 11.12 -16.95
N PRO A 126 5.87 10.79 -17.06
CA PRO A 126 5.39 9.40 -17.14
C PRO A 126 5.86 8.59 -18.35
N TRP A 127 6.20 9.24 -19.46
CA TRP A 127 6.72 8.59 -20.67
C TRP A 127 8.25 8.35 -20.63
N SER A 128 8.93 8.82 -19.58
CA SER A 128 10.35 8.57 -19.36
C SER A 128 10.57 7.21 -18.71
N PRO A 129 11.54 6.39 -19.18
CA PRO A 129 11.94 5.16 -18.47
C PRO A 129 12.39 5.41 -17.03
N LEU A 130 12.93 6.60 -16.74
CA LEU A 130 13.36 6.99 -15.38
C LEU A 130 12.19 7.14 -14.40
N PHE A 131 11.01 7.52 -14.88
CA PHE A 131 9.80 7.58 -14.05
C PHE A 131 9.43 6.20 -13.53
N TRP A 132 9.53 5.18 -14.39
CA TRP A 132 9.27 3.78 -14.02
C TRP A 132 10.43 3.10 -13.29
N GLN A 133 11.56 3.78 -13.10
CA GLN A 133 12.62 3.37 -12.17
C GLN A 133 12.50 4.08 -10.82
N SER A 134 11.58 5.05 -10.70
CA SER A 134 11.40 5.85 -9.50
C SER A 134 10.81 5.00 -8.37
N HIS A 135 11.61 4.80 -7.33
CA HIS A 135 11.16 4.14 -6.11
C HIS A 135 9.97 4.88 -5.47
N PHE A 136 9.93 6.22 -5.61
CA PHE A 136 8.83 7.04 -5.14
C PHE A 136 7.54 6.81 -5.94
N TRP A 137 7.55 7.00 -7.26
CA TRP A 137 6.31 6.91 -8.05
C TRP A 137 5.70 5.51 -8.03
N MET A 138 6.53 4.46 -8.11
CA MET A 138 6.06 3.08 -7.96
C MET A 138 5.55 2.80 -6.54
N GLY A 139 6.22 3.31 -5.51
CA GLY A 139 5.78 3.18 -4.11
C GLY A 139 4.45 3.89 -3.84
N LEU A 140 4.25 5.08 -4.41
CA LEU A 140 3.00 5.82 -4.31
C LEU A 140 1.86 5.09 -5.04
N LEU A 141 2.10 4.60 -6.26
CA LEU A 141 1.13 3.80 -7.01
C LEU A 141 0.74 2.54 -6.24
N LEU A 142 1.73 1.78 -5.75
CA LEU A 142 1.53 0.59 -4.93
C LEU A 142 0.65 0.88 -3.70
N THR A 143 1.01 1.92 -2.93
CA THR A 143 0.28 2.28 -1.71
C THR A 143 -1.15 2.73 -2.03
N THR A 144 -1.33 3.47 -3.12
CA THR A 144 -2.66 3.91 -3.59
C THR A 144 -3.54 2.73 -4.00
N LEU A 145 -2.98 1.72 -4.67
CA LEU A 145 -3.70 0.49 -5.02
C LEU A 145 -4.09 -0.32 -3.77
N LEU A 146 -3.22 -0.40 -2.77
CA LEU A 146 -3.49 -1.05 -1.48
C LEU A 146 -4.60 -0.33 -0.69
N LEU A 147 -4.55 1.00 -0.61
CA LEU A 147 -5.59 1.82 0.01
C LEU A 147 -6.95 1.64 -0.68
N ASN A 148 -6.98 1.62 -2.02
CA ASN A 148 -8.18 1.34 -2.80
C ASN A 148 -8.69 -0.10 -2.65
N SER A 149 -7.79 -1.08 -2.59
CA SER A 149 -8.14 -2.48 -2.31
C SER A 149 -8.83 -2.59 -0.94
N THR A 150 -8.31 -1.88 0.07
CA THR A 150 -8.89 -1.82 1.41
C THR A 150 -10.24 -1.10 1.41
N SER A 151 -10.39 0.03 0.71
CA SER A 151 -11.65 0.77 0.65
C SER A 151 -12.78 -0.03 -0.03
N LEU A 152 -12.45 -0.79 -1.08
CA LEU A 152 -13.36 -1.65 -1.84
C LEU A 152 -13.90 -2.85 -1.07
N GLN A 153 -13.27 -3.24 0.04
CA GLN A 153 -13.57 -4.48 0.78
C GLN A 153 -15.07 -4.79 0.95
N PRO A 154 -15.96 -3.85 1.38
CA PRO A 154 -17.37 -4.16 1.61
C PRO A 154 -18.13 -4.58 0.32
N LEU A 155 -17.62 -4.23 -0.86
CA LEU A 155 -18.25 -4.55 -2.14
C LEU A 155 -17.82 -5.90 -2.72
N ILE A 156 -16.69 -6.48 -2.28
CA ILE A 156 -16.07 -7.66 -2.93
C ILE A 156 -16.96 -8.90 -2.85
N GLY A 157 -17.73 -9.05 -1.77
CA GLY A 157 -18.65 -10.18 -1.58
C GLY A 157 -19.83 -10.13 -2.56
N HIS A 158 -20.40 -8.95 -2.75
CA HIS A 158 -21.69 -8.77 -3.42
C HIS A 158 -21.59 -8.31 -4.89
N SER A 159 -20.45 -7.75 -5.32
CA SER A 159 -20.27 -7.21 -6.68
C SER A 159 -19.18 -7.96 -7.45
N THR A 160 -19.56 -8.52 -8.60
CA THR A 160 -18.62 -9.15 -9.54
C THR A 160 -17.63 -8.14 -10.12
N CYS A 161 -18.09 -6.92 -10.40
CA CYS A 161 -17.24 -5.82 -10.86
C CYS A 161 -16.19 -5.46 -9.82
N ALA A 162 -16.60 -5.23 -8.56
CA ALA A 162 -15.67 -4.92 -7.47
C ALA A 162 -14.62 -6.02 -7.27
N ARG A 163 -15.04 -7.29 -7.36
CA ARG A 163 -14.14 -8.44 -7.28
C ARG A 163 -13.13 -8.50 -8.42
N ARG A 164 -13.54 -8.20 -9.67
CA ARG A 164 -12.62 -8.10 -10.82
C ARG A 164 -11.60 -6.98 -10.62
N ILE A 165 -12.06 -5.79 -10.22
CA ILE A 165 -11.19 -4.64 -9.93
C ILE A 165 -10.19 -5.01 -8.83
N HIS A 166 -10.65 -5.63 -7.74
CA HIS A 166 -9.79 -6.07 -6.65
C HIS A 166 -8.72 -7.06 -7.12
N ILE A 167 -9.09 -8.10 -7.89
CA ILE A 167 -8.13 -9.10 -8.39
C ILE A 167 -7.12 -8.44 -9.33
N SER A 168 -7.59 -7.69 -10.34
CA SER A 168 -6.71 -7.02 -11.29
C SER A 168 -5.76 -6.03 -10.61
N SER A 169 -6.26 -5.25 -9.65
CA SER A 169 -5.44 -4.35 -8.84
C SER A 169 -4.38 -5.10 -8.03
N ASN A 170 -4.75 -6.22 -7.37
CA ASN A 170 -3.79 -6.95 -6.55
C ASN A 170 -2.74 -7.73 -7.36
N LEU A 171 -3.02 -8.08 -8.62
CA LEU A 171 -2.00 -8.58 -9.54
C LEU A 171 -0.95 -7.49 -9.82
N LEU A 172 -1.39 -6.25 -10.04
CA LEU A 172 -0.49 -5.11 -10.22
C LEU A 172 0.29 -4.81 -8.92
N VAL A 173 -0.36 -4.88 -7.75
CA VAL A 173 0.30 -4.77 -6.44
C VAL A 173 1.41 -5.80 -6.28
N ALA A 174 1.16 -7.07 -6.63
CA ALA A 174 2.16 -8.13 -6.54
C ALA A 174 3.37 -7.84 -7.44
N LEU A 175 3.13 -7.39 -8.67
CA LEU A 175 4.20 -6.96 -9.59
C LEU A 175 4.98 -5.77 -9.03
N LEU A 176 4.29 -4.74 -8.54
CA LEU A 176 4.91 -3.56 -7.97
C LEU A 176 5.72 -3.89 -6.71
N LEU A 177 5.25 -4.78 -5.84
CA LEU A 177 6.02 -5.26 -4.67
C LEU A 177 7.31 -5.95 -5.09
N ALA A 178 7.27 -6.78 -6.14
CA ALA A 178 8.47 -7.41 -6.68
C ALA A 178 9.44 -6.38 -7.27
N MET A 179 8.93 -5.41 -8.04
CA MET A 179 9.76 -4.35 -8.60
C MET A 179 10.35 -3.43 -7.50
N GLN A 180 9.59 -3.16 -6.42
CA GLN A 180 10.07 -2.39 -5.27
C GLN A 180 11.14 -3.14 -4.48
N ALA A 181 11.10 -4.47 -4.44
CA ALA A 181 12.17 -5.27 -3.84
C ALA A 181 13.48 -5.10 -4.62
N ILE A 182 13.41 -5.10 -5.96
CA ILE A 182 14.58 -4.91 -6.84
C ILE A 182 15.10 -3.47 -6.79
N SER A 183 14.21 -2.48 -6.88
CA SER A 183 14.62 -1.06 -6.81
C SER A 183 15.13 -0.68 -5.42
N GLY A 184 14.57 -1.29 -4.37
CA GLY A 184 15.02 -1.13 -2.99
C GLY A 184 16.44 -1.64 -2.75
N THR A 185 16.78 -2.85 -3.23
CA THR A 185 18.16 -3.38 -3.11
C THR A 185 19.17 -2.55 -3.89
N ARG A 186 18.81 -2.07 -5.09
CA ARG A 186 19.64 -1.13 -5.86
C ARG A 186 19.93 0.14 -5.05
N ASN A 187 18.92 0.76 -4.46
CA ASN A 187 19.08 1.99 -3.68
C ASN A 187 19.91 1.78 -2.41
N LEU A 188 19.86 0.59 -1.80
CA LEU A 188 20.72 0.25 -0.66
C LEU A 188 22.19 0.02 -1.03
N VAL A 189 22.48 -0.38 -2.26
CA VAL A 189 23.84 -0.63 -2.75
C VAL A 189 24.49 0.63 -3.30
N LEU A 190 23.70 1.53 -3.89
CA LEU A 190 24.18 2.72 -4.59
C LEU A 190 24.08 4.03 -3.78
N GLY A 191 23.29 4.06 -2.70
CA GLY A 191 23.12 5.21 -1.80
C GLY A 191 23.88 5.05 -0.49
#